data_AF-A0AAN9L1S2-F1
#
_entry.id   AF-A0AAN9L1S2-F1
#
_cell.length_a   1.000
_cell.length_b   1.000
_cell.length_c   1.000
_cell.angle_alpha   90.00
_cell.angle_beta   90.00
_cell.angle_gamma   90.00
#
_symmetry.space_group_name_H-M   'P 1'
#
loop_
_entity.id
_entity.type
_entity.pdbx_description
1 polymer ?
#
loop_
_entity_poly.entity_id
_entity_poly.type
_entity_poly.pdbx_seq_one_letter_code
_entity_poly.pdbx_strand_id
1 'polypeptide(L)'
;MAAEAQTQQHQLEERNEEEQQQLKYLEFAQVATVQALMRCAILYAYAKERAGPLKPGVDTVEETVKTVVGPVYNKFHLLPVELLRYADRKVDESVAELDRHLPSNVKKVSSQARSVVAEVRRTGVIDAASGFAKTVYTKYEPKAEQYAVFAWRRLNQLPLFPQVATAVLPKAAYCTEKYNEAVVSSAEKGYKFSAYLPLVPTEKIAKVFSEN
;
A
#
# COMPACT_ATOMS: atom_id res chain seq x y z
N MET A 1 -33.43 -16.78 37.06
CA MET A 1 -32.50 -15.81 37.70
C MET A 1 -31.05 -16.29 37.79
N ALA A 2 -30.71 -17.52 38.21
CA ALA A 2 -29.31 -17.95 38.28
C ALA A 2 -28.65 -18.26 36.91
N ALA A 3 -29.41 -18.79 35.94
CA ALA A 3 -28.89 -19.15 34.62
C ALA A 3 -28.58 -17.93 33.71
N GLU A 4 -29.33 -16.84 33.86
CA GLU A 4 -29.12 -15.60 33.09
C GLU A 4 -27.90 -14.82 33.60
N ALA A 5 -27.59 -14.90 34.91
CA ALA A 5 -26.40 -14.29 35.49
C ALA A 5 -25.12 -15.01 35.02
N GLN A 6 -25.14 -16.34 34.91
CA GLN A 6 -24.00 -17.12 34.40
C GLN A 6 -23.77 -16.90 32.90
N THR A 7 -24.84 -16.74 32.11
CA THR A 7 -24.74 -16.44 30.67
C THR A 7 -24.18 -15.03 30.43
N GLN A 8 -24.53 -14.06 31.29
CA GLN A 8 -23.97 -12.71 31.22
C GLN A 8 -22.51 -12.67 31.67
N GLN A 9 -22.12 -13.42 32.71
CA GLN A 9 -20.72 -13.52 33.13
C GLN A 9 -19.83 -14.16 32.06
N HIS A 10 -20.30 -15.21 31.38
CA HIS A 10 -19.55 -15.84 30.28
C HIS A 10 -19.37 -14.91 29.07
N GLN A 11 -20.40 -14.13 28.71
CA GLN A 11 -20.31 -13.12 27.64
C GLN A 11 -19.51 -11.84 28.03
N LEU A 12 -19.29 -11.60 29.32
CA LEU A 12 -18.43 -10.54 29.84
C LEU A 12 -16.98 -11.01 29.92
N GLU A 13 -16.74 -12.29 30.24
CA GLU A 13 -15.41 -12.92 30.24
C GLU A 13 -14.87 -13.14 28.82
N GLU A 14 -15.67 -13.64 27.88
CA GLU A 14 -15.26 -13.78 26.46
C GLU A 14 -14.93 -12.41 25.82
N ARG A 15 -15.70 -11.37 26.16
CA ARG A 15 -15.46 -9.99 25.71
C ARG A 15 -14.18 -9.40 26.32
N ASN A 16 -13.87 -9.74 27.58
CA ASN A 16 -12.64 -9.32 28.24
C ASN A 16 -11.41 -10.05 27.69
N GLU A 17 -11.52 -11.31 27.27
CA GLU A 17 -10.44 -12.04 26.59
C GLU A 17 -10.16 -11.50 25.18
N GLU A 18 -11.20 -11.01 24.49
CA GLU A 18 -11.06 -10.28 23.22
C GLU A 18 -10.46 -8.88 23.41
N GLU A 19 -10.83 -8.16 24.47
CA GLU A 19 -10.27 -6.83 24.83
C GLU A 19 -8.84 -6.91 25.38
N GLN A 20 -8.43 -8.04 25.99
CA GLN A 20 -7.06 -8.27 26.46
C GLN A 20 -6.05 -8.56 25.34
N GLN A 21 -6.51 -8.82 24.11
CA GLN A 21 -5.63 -8.90 22.93
C GLN A 21 -5.40 -7.51 22.33
N GLN A 22 -4.81 -6.61 23.11
CA GLN A 22 -4.23 -5.38 22.56
C GLN A 22 -3.13 -5.73 21.56
N LEU A 23 -3.11 -5.05 20.40
CA LEU A 23 -2.10 -5.27 19.36
C LEU A 23 -0.70 -5.03 19.94
N LYS A 24 0.15 -6.05 19.94
CA LYS A 24 1.46 -6.04 20.61
C LYS A 24 2.56 -5.43 19.75
N TYR A 25 2.43 -5.47 18.42
CA TYR A 25 3.41 -5.00 17.45
C TYR A 25 2.87 -3.96 16.47
N LEU A 26 1.59 -4.05 16.12
CA LEU A 26 0.90 -3.23 15.10
C LEU A 26 0.07 -2.08 15.69
N GLU A 27 0.25 -1.75 16.98
CA GLU A 27 -0.41 -0.60 17.62
C GLU A 27 -0.14 0.71 16.86
N PHE A 28 1.08 0.89 16.35
CA PHE A 28 1.44 2.04 15.52
C PHE A 28 0.61 2.14 14.24
N ALA A 29 0.16 1.01 13.67
CA ALA A 29 -0.64 1.00 12.47
C ALA A 29 -2.05 1.53 12.73
N GLN A 30 -2.63 1.24 13.91
CA GLN A 30 -3.88 1.86 14.35
C GLN A 30 -3.70 3.36 14.56
N VAL A 31 -2.66 3.78 15.29
CA VAL A 31 -2.38 5.20 15.54
C VAL A 31 -2.17 5.95 14.22
N ALA A 32 -1.40 5.39 13.28
CA ALA A 32 -1.18 5.96 11.96
C ALA A 32 -2.48 6.03 11.14
N THR A 33 -3.33 5.01 11.22
CA THR A 33 -4.65 4.99 10.55
C THR A 33 -5.54 6.10 11.09
N VAL A 34 -5.66 6.23 12.42
CA VAL A 34 -6.43 7.30 13.07
C VAL A 34 -5.87 8.66 12.68
N GLN A 35 -4.55 8.82 12.70
CA GLN A 35 -3.90 10.08 12.33
C GLN A 35 -4.10 10.42 10.85
N ALA A 36 -4.03 9.44 9.95
CA ALA A 36 -4.30 9.62 8.52
C ALA A 36 -5.76 10.00 8.29
N LEU A 37 -6.71 9.29 8.90
CA LEU A 37 -8.14 9.61 8.82
C LEU A 37 -8.43 11.02 9.32
N MET A 38 -7.84 11.41 10.45
CA MET A 38 -7.99 12.76 11.00
C MET A 38 -7.44 13.82 10.03
N ARG A 39 -6.24 13.62 9.46
CA ARG A 39 -5.66 14.54 8.47
C ARG A 39 -6.49 14.64 7.20
N CYS A 40 -6.99 13.51 6.70
CA CYS A 40 -7.88 13.45 5.55
C CYS A 40 -9.21 14.18 5.84
N ALA A 41 -9.78 13.99 7.03
CA ALA A 41 -11.01 14.65 7.45
C ALA A 41 -10.83 16.18 7.52
N ILE A 42 -9.72 16.65 8.11
CA ILE A 42 -9.40 18.08 8.17
C ILE A 42 -9.23 18.66 6.76
N LEU A 43 -8.49 17.96 5.89
CA LEU A 43 -8.26 18.41 4.51
C LEU A 43 -9.56 18.44 3.70
N TYR A 44 -10.40 17.41 3.85
CA TYR A 44 -11.71 17.34 3.21
C TYR A 44 -12.64 18.46 3.70
N ALA A 45 -12.73 18.65 5.02
CA ALA A 45 -13.55 19.71 5.62
C ALA A 45 -13.12 21.09 5.11
N TYR A 46 -11.81 21.35 5.09
CA TYR A 46 -11.25 22.60 4.56
C TYR A 46 -11.57 22.81 3.07
N ALA A 47 -11.39 21.77 2.24
CA ALA A 47 -11.68 21.83 0.81
C ALA A 47 -13.19 22.04 0.56
N LYS A 48 -14.04 21.36 1.33
CA LYS A 48 -15.51 21.45 1.25
C LYS A 48 -16.00 22.85 1.64
N GLU A 49 -15.47 23.42 2.72
CA GLU A 49 -15.80 24.80 3.12
C GLU A 49 -15.39 25.84 2.08
N ARG A 50 -14.30 25.58 1.35
CA ARG A 50 -13.78 26.46 0.29
C ARG A 50 -14.30 26.14 -1.11
N ALA A 51 -15.21 25.18 -1.26
CA ALA A 51 -15.73 24.76 -2.56
C ALA A 51 -16.64 25.81 -3.24
N GLY A 52 -17.06 26.86 -2.52
CA GLY A 52 -17.85 27.95 -3.07
C GLY A 52 -19.13 27.46 -3.77
N PRO A 53 -19.38 27.79 -5.05
CA PRO A 53 -20.57 27.35 -5.79
C PRO A 53 -20.73 25.82 -5.91
N LEU A 54 -19.66 25.05 -5.71
CA LEU A 54 -19.67 23.58 -5.83
C LEU A 54 -20.06 22.87 -4.54
N LYS A 55 -20.13 23.58 -3.40
CA LYS A 55 -20.48 23.02 -2.09
C LYS A 55 -21.80 22.22 -2.10
N PRO A 56 -22.90 22.70 -2.71
CA PRO A 56 -24.16 21.95 -2.74
C PRO A 56 -24.06 20.61 -3.51
N GLY A 57 -23.21 20.56 -4.54
CA GLY A 57 -22.95 19.33 -5.29
C GLY A 57 -22.16 18.32 -4.48
N VAL A 58 -21.16 18.78 -3.72
CA VAL A 58 -20.41 17.94 -2.79
C VAL A 58 -21.32 17.38 -1.69
N ASP A 59 -22.19 18.19 -1.11
CA ASP A 59 -23.17 17.74 -0.11
C ASP A 59 -24.11 16.67 -0.65
N THR A 60 -24.64 16.85 -1.86
CA THR A 60 -25.54 15.88 -2.51
C THR A 60 -24.85 14.53 -2.76
N VAL A 61 -23.61 14.56 -3.24
CA VAL A 61 -22.83 13.33 -3.50
C VAL A 61 -22.45 12.66 -2.17
N GLU A 62 -22.06 13.42 -1.15
CA GLU A 62 -21.76 12.90 0.18
C GLU A 62 -22.97 12.17 0.78
N GLU A 63 -24.16 12.76 0.71
CA GLU A 63 -25.39 12.14 1.19
C GLU A 63 -25.75 10.87 0.40
N THR A 64 -25.56 10.90 -0.92
CA THR A 64 -25.81 9.73 -1.79
C THR A 64 -24.85 8.59 -1.44
N VAL A 65 -23.55 8.89 -1.31
CA VAL A 65 -22.53 7.90 -0.94
C VAL A 65 -22.79 7.38 0.47
N LYS A 66 -23.14 8.24 1.43
CA LYS A 66 -23.49 7.83 2.80
C LYS A 66 -24.69 6.90 2.82
N THR A 67 -25.70 7.14 1.98
CA THR A 67 -26.91 6.31 1.90
C THR A 67 -26.62 4.95 1.26
N VAL A 68 -25.83 4.91 0.19
CA VAL A 68 -25.53 3.67 -0.55
C VAL A 68 -24.48 2.82 0.16
N VAL A 69 -23.42 3.46 0.67
CA VAL A 69 -22.25 2.79 1.25
C VAL A 69 -22.37 2.63 2.76
N GLY A 70 -23.15 3.48 3.45
CA GLY A 70 -23.36 3.39 4.90
C GLY A 70 -23.79 2.00 5.41
N PRO A 71 -24.77 1.33 4.77
CA PRO A 71 -25.17 -0.03 5.14
C PRO A 71 -24.06 -1.07 4.94
N VAL A 72 -23.19 -0.87 3.94
CA VAL A 72 -22.05 -1.75 3.65
C VAL A 72 -20.94 -1.53 4.68
N TYR A 73 -20.63 -0.27 4.99
CA TYR A 73 -19.66 0.09 6.03
C TYR A 73 -20.06 -0.49 7.39
N ASN A 74 -21.33 -0.36 7.78
CA ASN A 74 -21.82 -0.90 9.05
C ASN A 74 -21.65 -2.43 9.16
N LYS A 75 -21.69 -3.16 8.05
CA LYS A 75 -21.45 -4.61 8.05
C LYS A 75 -19.98 -5.00 8.12
N PHE A 76 -19.07 -4.15 7.64
CA PHE A 76 -17.68 -4.55 7.42
C PHE A 76 -16.64 -3.71 8.16
N HIS A 77 -17.04 -2.66 8.89
CA HIS A 77 -16.12 -1.76 9.61
C HIS A 77 -15.26 -2.45 10.67
N LEU A 78 -15.65 -3.64 11.13
CA LEU A 78 -14.88 -4.44 12.09
C LEU A 78 -13.82 -5.32 11.42
N LEU A 79 -13.96 -5.65 10.13
CA LEU A 79 -13.00 -6.51 9.41
C LEU A 79 -11.56 -5.95 9.40
N PRO A 80 -11.31 -4.64 9.22
CA PRO A 80 -9.96 -4.10 9.23
C PRO A 80 -9.24 -4.29 10.57
N VAL A 81 -9.96 -4.21 11.69
CA VAL A 81 -9.41 -4.41 13.04
C VAL A 81 -9.07 -5.88 13.26
N GLU A 82 -9.97 -6.80 12.85
CA GLU A 82 -9.74 -8.24 12.95
C GLU A 82 -8.55 -8.72 12.10
N LEU A 83 -8.41 -8.21 10.87
CA LEU A 83 -7.27 -8.53 10.01
C LEU A 83 -5.95 -8.02 10.61
N LEU A 84 -5.98 -6.84 11.22
CA LEU A 84 -4.80 -6.28 11.89
C LEU A 84 -4.44 -7.12 13.12
N ARG A 85 -5.42 -7.55 13.92
CA ARG A 85 -5.21 -8.45 15.06
C ARG A 85 -4.64 -9.80 14.63
N TYR A 86 -5.15 -10.37 13.54
CA TYR A 86 -4.62 -11.60 12.96
C TYR A 86 -3.16 -11.44 12.52
N ALA A 87 -2.84 -10.35 11.83
CA ALA A 87 -1.48 -10.06 11.40
C ALA A 87 -0.54 -9.87 12.60
N ASP A 88 -0.98 -9.13 13.62
CA ASP A 88 -0.22 -8.89 14.84
C ASP A 88 0.10 -10.18 15.61
N ARG A 89 -0.90 -11.05 15.75
CA ARG A 89 -0.72 -12.39 16.32
C ARG A 89 0.24 -13.24 15.50
N LYS A 90 0.17 -13.18 14.16
CA LYS A 90 1.12 -13.91 13.30
C LYS A 90 2.54 -13.39 13.44
N VAL A 91 2.71 -12.09 13.65
CA VAL A 91 4.00 -11.50 13.97
C VAL A 91 4.50 -11.99 15.33
N ASP A 92 3.66 -12.02 16.36
CA ASP A 92 4.02 -12.55 17.69
C ASP A 92 4.44 -14.03 17.63
N GLU A 93 3.67 -14.87 16.92
CA GLU A 93 4.01 -16.28 16.68
C GLU A 93 5.38 -16.42 15.99
N SER A 94 5.64 -15.59 14.96
CA SER A 94 6.91 -15.60 14.23
C SER A 94 8.08 -15.12 15.09
N VAL A 95 7.87 -14.11 15.93
CA VAL A 95 8.89 -13.60 16.87
C VAL A 95 9.20 -14.64 17.95
N ALA A 96 8.18 -15.32 18.49
CA ALA A 96 8.35 -16.37 19.49
C ALA A 96 9.04 -17.61 18.91
N GLU A 97 8.71 -18.00 17.68
CA GLU A 97 9.39 -19.10 16.98
C GLU A 97 10.85 -18.74 16.66
N LEU A 98 11.10 -17.50 16.25
CA LEU A 98 12.45 -16.98 16.02
C LEU A 98 13.27 -16.94 17.33
N ASP A 99 12.68 -16.51 18.44
CA ASP A 99 13.34 -16.48 19.75
C ASP A 99 13.70 -17.90 20.24
N ARG A 100 12.83 -18.87 19.95
CA ARG A 100 13.04 -20.28 20.32
C ARG A 100 14.11 -21.00 19.48
N HIS A 101 14.38 -20.53 18.26
CA HIS A 101 15.27 -21.22 17.30
C HIS A 101 16.61 -20.52 17.06
N LEU A 102 16.92 -19.41 17.74
CA LEU A 102 18.17 -18.68 17.47
C LEU A 102 19.25 -18.85 18.55
N PRO A 103 20.38 -19.54 18.24
CA PRO A 103 21.64 -19.29 18.91
C PRO A 103 22.12 -17.86 18.57
N SER A 104 22.98 -17.31 19.43
CA SER A 104 23.50 -15.91 19.45
C SER A 104 24.11 -15.33 18.15
N ASN A 105 24.12 -16.11 17.07
CA ASN A 105 24.70 -15.85 15.76
C ASN A 105 23.94 -14.79 14.95
N VAL A 106 22.68 -14.50 15.28
CA VAL A 106 21.84 -13.52 14.55
C VAL A 106 22.08 -12.08 15.01
N LYS A 107 22.91 -11.88 16.05
CA LYS A 107 23.57 -10.58 16.28
C LYS A 107 24.31 -10.09 15.02
N LYS A 108 24.73 -10.98 14.09
CA LYS A 108 25.32 -10.61 12.80
C LYS A 108 24.32 -10.00 11.81
N VAL A 109 23.04 -10.37 11.80
CA VAL A 109 22.04 -9.68 10.95
C VAL A 109 21.74 -8.29 11.49
N SER A 110 21.79 -8.10 12.81
CA SER A 110 21.76 -6.76 13.40
C SER A 110 22.94 -5.88 12.94
N SER A 111 24.09 -6.47 12.63
CA SER A 111 25.22 -5.71 12.09
C SER A 111 24.98 -5.24 10.65
N GLN A 112 24.23 -6.03 9.87
CA GLN A 112 23.79 -5.65 8.52
C GLN A 112 22.69 -4.60 8.57
N ALA A 113 21.73 -4.72 9.49
CA ALA A 113 20.74 -3.66 9.78
C ALA A 113 21.40 -2.38 10.33
N ARG A 114 22.44 -2.50 11.17
CA ARG A 114 23.25 -1.36 11.64
C ARG A 114 24.09 -0.76 10.52
N SER A 115 24.54 -1.54 9.54
CA SER A 115 25.21 -1.00 8.35
C SER A 115 24.22 -0.20 7.49
N VAL A 116 22.99 -0.68 7.33
CA VAL A 116 21.91 0.09 6.67
C VAL A 116 21.61 1.39 7.42
N VAL A 117 21.56 1.37 8.76
CA VAL A 117 21.40 2.58 9.58
C VAL A 117 22.63 3.50 9.49
N ALA A 118 23.84 2.95 9.43
CA ALA A 118 25.08 3.71 9.28
C ALA A 118 25.19 4.35 7.89
N GLU A 119 24.69 3.69 6.86
CA GLU A 119 24.62 4.19 5.49
C GLU A 119 23.54 5.27 5.37
N VAL A 120 22.37 5.07 5.97
CA VAL A 120 21.32 6.10 6.14
C VAL A 120 21.83 7.35 6.87
N ARG A 121 22.72 7.19 7.86
CA ARG A 121 23.37 8.33 8.55
C ARG A 121 24.44 9.04 7.70
N ARG A 122 24.96 8.39 6.65
CA ARG A 122 26.09 8.90 5.84
C ARG A 122 25.64 9.53 4.52
N THR A 123 24.59 9.02 3.89
CA THR A 123 24.05 9.50 2.60
C THR A 123 22.66 10.11 2.71
N GLY A 124 22.04 10.11 3.89
CA GLY A 124 20.68 10.61 4.07
C GLY A 124 19.61 9.58 3.66
N VAL A 125 18.45 9.67 4.32
CA VAL A 125 17.34 8.69 4.18
C VAL A 125 16.85 8.56 2.73
N ILE A 126 16.89 9.64 1.96
CA ILE A 126 16.35 9.71 0.59
C ILE A 126 17.24 8.95 -0.38
N ASP A 127 18.55 9.16 -0.34
CA ASP A 127 19.50 8.51 -1.26
C ASP A 127 19.68 7.02 -0.94
N ALA A 128 19.64 6.65 0.34
CA ALA A 128 19.66 5.26 0.77
C ALA A 128 18.38 4.51 0.35
N ALA A 129 17.20 5.13 0.50
CA ALA A 129 15.94 4.55 0.06
C ALA A 129 15.87 4.40 -1.46
N SER A 130 16.35 5.40 -2.21
CA SER A 130 16.44 5.35 -3.68
C SER A 130 17.41 4.26 -4.16
N GLY A 131 18.59 4.13 -3.55
CA GLY A 131 19.54 3.06 -3.83
C GLY A 131 18.99 1.67 -3.54
N PHE A 132 18.27 1.51 -2.41
CA PHE A 132 17.62 0.24 -2.08
C PHE A 132 16.47 -0.09 -3.04
N ALA A 133 15.62 0.89 -3.36
CA ALA A 133 14.57 0.70 -4.36
C ALA A 133 15.19 0.23 -5.69
N LYS A 134 16.24 0.90 -6.17
CA LYS A 134 16.93 0.54 -7.42
C LYS A 134 17.52 -0.87 -7.41
N THR A 135 18.12 -1.31 -6.30
CA THR A 135 18.67 -2.68 -6.17
C THR A 135 17.58 -3.75 -6.11
N VAL A 136 16.45 -3.47 -5.46
CA VAL A 136 15.29 -4.37 -5.48
C VAL A 136 14.68 -4.43 -6.87
N TYR A 137 14.43 -3.27 -7.50
CA TYR A 137 13.88 -3.19 -8.85
C TYR A 137 14.74 -3.98 -9.85
N THR A 138 16.05 -3.73 -9.91
CA THR A 138 16.95 -4.43 -10.85
C THR A 138 17.00 -5.95 -10.67
N LYS A 139 16.82 -6.45 -9.44
CA LYS A 139 16.78 -7.91 -9.18
C LYS A 139 15.49 -8.57 -9.68
N TYR A 140 14.38 -7.85 -9.62
CA TYR A 140 13.06 -8.37 -9.98
C TYR A 140 12.62 -8.03 -11.40
N GLU A 141 13.17 -6.97 -12.00
CA GLU A 141 12.96 -6.52 -13.38
C GLU A 141 12.98 -7.67 -14.40
N PRO A 142 14.02 -8.52 -14.50
CA PRO A 142 14.06 -9.56 -15.53
C PRO A 142 12.97 -10.63 -15.38
N LYS A 143 12.53 -10.92 -14.14
CA LYS A 143 11.43 -11.86 -13.89
C LYS A 143 10.09 -11.23 -14.25
N ALA A 144 9.88 -9.98 -13.85
CA ALA A 144 8.67 -9.23 -14.18
C ALA A 144 8.50 -9.07 -15.70
N GLU A 145 9.59 -8.80 -16.42
CA GLU A 145 9.60 -8.72 -17.89
C GLU A 145 9.19 -10.04 -18.54
N GLN A 146 9.76 -11.17 -18.12
CA GLN A 146 9.40 -12.48 -18.66
C GLN A 146 7.91 -12.80 -18.47
N TYR A 147 7.37 -12.52 -17.27
CA TYR A 147 5.95 -12.71 -17.01
C TYR A 147 5.07 -11.76 -17.82
N ALA A 148 5.46 -10.49 -17.96
CA ALA A 148 4.73 -9.50 -18.75
C ALA A 148 4.68 -9.90 -20.23
N VAL A 149 5.81 -10.31 -20.81
CA VAL A 149 5.88 -10.79 -22.21
C VAL A 149 5.07 -12.07 -22.40
N PHE A 150 5.16 -13.02 -21.47
CA PHE A 150 4.38 -14.25 -21.52
C PHE A 150 2.87 -13.96 -21.45
N ALA A 151 2.43 -13.11 -20.50
CA ALA A 151 1.05 -12.71 -20.35
C ALA A 151 0.53 -11.99 -21.61
N TRP A 152 1.31 -11.05 -22.16
CA TRP A 152 0.97 -10.35 -23.39
C TRP A 152 0.82 -11.29 -24.58
N ARG A 153 1.75 -12.26 -24.72
CA ARG A 153 1.68 -13.27 -25.79
C ARG A 153 0.44 -14.15 -25.63
N ARG A 154 0.09 -14.55 -24.41
CA ARG A 154 -1.14 -15.31 -24.12
C ARG A 154 -2.39 -14.53 -24.43
N LEU A 155 -2.43 -13.24 -24.08
CA LEU A 155 -3.57 -12.39 -24.37
C LEU A 155 -3.73 -12.18 -25.89
N ASN A 156 -2.65 -12.01 -26.65
CA ASN A 156 -2.71 -11.91 -28.12
C ASN A 156 -3.18 -13.19 -28.84
N GLN A 157 -3.22 -14.34 -28.16
CA GLN A 157 -3.86 -15.55 -28.70
C GLN A 157 -5.39 -15.49 -28.66
N LEU A 158 -5.97 -14.54 -27.92
CA LEU A 158 -7.41 -14.35 -27.85
C LEU A 158 -7.91 -13.55 -29.06
N PRO A 159 -9.00 -13.94 -29.72
CA PRO A 159 -9.42 -13.37 -31.02
C PRO A 159 -9.77 -11.88 -30.98
N LEU A 160 -10.14 -11.33 -29.81
CA LEU A 160 -10.54 -9.93 -29.65
C LEU A 160 -9.45 -9.04 -29.07
N PHE A 161 -8.46 -9.63 -28.41
CA PHE A 161 -7.45 -8.87 -27.67
C PHE A 161 -6.52 -8.06 -28.58
N PRO A 162 -6.03 -8.56 -29.74
CA PRO A 162 -5.21 -7.77 -30.65
C PRO A 162 -5.88 -6.47 -31.10
N GLN A 163 -7.18 -6.49 -31.41
CA GLN A 163 -7.91 -5.30 -31.85
C GLN A 163 -8.03 -4.26 -30.73
N VAL A 164 -8.33 -4.73 -29.51
CA VAL A 164 -8.39 -3.87 -28.32
C VAL A 164 -6.99 -3.31 -27.99
N ALA A 165 -5.96 -4.15 -28.07
CA ALA A 165 -4.58 -3.75 -27.83
C ALA A 165 -4.17 -2.64 -28.79
N THR A 166 -4.40 -2.78 -30.10
CA THR A 166 -4.07 -1.73 -31.10
C THR A 166 -4.83 -0.43 -30.87
N ALA A 167 -6.07 -0.47 -30.38
CA ALA A 167 -6.84 0.74 -30.08
C ALA A 167 -6.35 1.47 -28.81
N VAL A 168 -5.85 0.71 -27.83
CA VAL A 168 -5.42 1.24 -26.52
C VAL A 168 -3.93 1.61 -26.52
N LEU A 169 -3.10 0.94 -27.32
CA LEU A 169 -1.64 1.13 -27.37
C LEU A 169 -1.23 2.60 -27.56
N PRO A 170 -1.84 3.39 -28.48
CA PRO A 170 -1.47 4.79 -28.66
C PRO A 170 -1.79 5.64 -27.43
N LYS A 171 -2.93 5.37 -26.77
CA LYS A 171 -3.32 6.10 -25.55
C LYS A 171 -2.42 5.73 -24.38
N ALA A 172 -2.06 4.46 -24.26
CA ALA A 172 -1.12 4.01 -23.25
C ALA A 172 0.26 4.66 -23.45
N ALA A 173 0.79 4.66 -24.68
CA ALA A 173 2.07 5.29 -25.01
C ALA A 173 2.07 6.79 -24.69
N TYR A 174 1.02 7.52 -25.11
CA TYR A 174 0.87 8.94 -24.81
C TYR A 174 0.80 9.23 -23.30
N CYS A 175 0.03 8.46 -22.54
CA CYS A 175 -0.06 8.60 -21.09
C CYS A 175 1.29 8.33 -20.40
N THR A 176 2.03 7.32 -20.87
CA THR A 176 3.36 6.98 -20.34
C THR A 176 4.37 8.07 -20.63
N GLU A 177 4.36 8.64 -21.84
CA GLU A 177 5.22 9.77 -22.19
C GLU A 177 4.94 10.98 -21.31
N LYS A 178 3.66 11.35 -21.12
CA LYS A 178 3.26 12.47 -20.25
C LYS A 178 3.64 12.25 -18.78
N TYR A 179 3.54 11.01 -18.31
CA TYR A 179 4.00 10.66 -16.97
C TYR A 179 5.52 10.86 -16.84
N ASN A 180 6.31 10.33 -17.77
CA ASN A 180 7.77 10.47 -17.76
C ASN A 180 8.19 11.95 -17.83
N GLU A 181 7.56 12.74 -18.70
CA GLU A 181 7.79 14.20 -18.80
C GLU A 181 7.50 14.90 -17.46
N ALA A 182 6.39 14.56 -16.80
CA ALA A 182 6.05 15.12 -15.50
C ALA A 182 7.06 14.75 -14.40
N VAL A 183 7.55 13.51 -14.40
CA VAL A 183 8.59 13.05 -13.46
C VAL A 183 9.88 13.84 -13.68
N VAL A 184 10.36 13.95 -14.93
CA VAL A 184 11.57 14.73 -15.27
C VAL A 184 11.40 16.20 -14.90
N SER A 185 10.29 16.83 -15.29
CA SER A 185 10.02 18.24 -14.95
C SER A 185 9.95 18.47 -13.44
N SER A 186 9.43 17.50 -12.67
CA SER A 186 9.39 17.59 -11.21
C SER A 186 10.77 17.43 -10.56
N ALA A 187 11.64 16.63 -11.17
CA ALA A 187 13.03 16.47 -10.74
C ALA A 187 13.85 17.73 -11.02
N GLU A 188 13.70 18.33 -12.21
CA GLU A 188 14.35 19.60 -12.57
C GLU A 188 13.97 20.75 -11.64
N LYS A 189 12.71 20.77 -11.19
CA LYS A 189 12.20 21.77 -10.22
C LYS A 189 12.66 21.50 -8.78
N GLY A 190 13.42 20.43 -8.53
CA GLY A 190 13.97 20.09 -7.22
C GLY A 190 12.94 19.53 -6.24
N TYR A 191 11.79 19.03 -6.71
CA TYR A 191 10.80 18.44 -5.81
C TYR A 191 11.29 17.09 -5.28
N LYS A 192 11.36 16.96 -3.95
CA LYS A 192 11.88 15.77 -3.26
C LYS A 192 11.13 14.48 -3.54
N PHE A 193 9.88 14.55 -4.00
CA PHE A 193 9.09 13.34 -4.32
C PHE A 193 9.49 12.71 -5.66
N SER A 194 10.09 13.49 -6.56
CA SER A 194 10.52 13.02 -7.89
C SER A 194 11.56 11.89 -7.81
N ALA A 195 12.40 11.91 -6.76
CA ALA A 195 13.41 10.88 -6.48
C ALA A 195 12.81 9.50 -6.19
N TYR A 196 11.50 9.40 -5.93
CA TYR A 196 10.80 8.14 -5.68
C TYR A 196 9.94 7.69 -6.87
N LEU A 197 9.74 8.54 -7.88
CA LEU A 197 8.91 8.21 -9.04
C LEU A 197 9.79 7.58 -10.14
N PRO A 198 9.60 6.29 -10.48
CA PRO A 198 10.42 5.64 -11.49
C PRO A 198 9.99 6.07 -12.88
N LEU A 199 10.95 6.33 -13.77
CA LEU A 199 10.68 6.50 -15.19
C LEU A 199 10.29 5.17 -15.83
N VAL A 200 9.29 5.19 -16.71
CA VAL A 200 8.88 4.02 -17.47
C VAL A 200 9.82 3.87 -18.68
N PRO A 201 10.50 2.72 -18.85
CA PRO A 201 11.48 2.53 -19.93
C PRO A 201 10.79 2.24 -21.27
N THR A 202 10.28 3.29 -21.92
CA THR A 202 9.50 3.23 -23.16
C THR A 202 10.26 2.60 -24.32
N GLU A 203 11.57 2.84 -24.42
CA GLU A 203 12.42 2.33 -25.50
C GLU A 203 12.64 0.82 -25.38
N LYS A 204 12.85 0.35 -24.13
CA LYS A 204 13.04 -1.07 -23.81
C LYS A 204 11.75 -1.85 -24.10
N ILE A 205 10.62 -1.29 -23.67
CA ILE A 205 9.27 -1.81 -23.92
C ILE A 205 9.01 -1.89 -25.43
N ALA A 206 9.22 -0.80 -26.18
CA ALA A 206 9.02 -0.78 -27.62
C ALA A 206 9.89 -1.81 -28.37
N LYS A 207 11.15 -1.96 -27.94
CA LYS A 207 12.06 -2.96 -28.52
C LYS A 207 11.56 -4.39 -28.32
N VAL A 208 11.14 -4.74 -27.11
CA VAL A 208 10.57 -6.08 -26.80
C VAL A 208 9.31 -6.37 -27.61
N PHE A 209 8.51 -5.34 -27.92
CA PHE A 209 7.32 -5.50 -28.77
C PHE A 209 7.62 -5.51 -30.27
N SER A 210 8.73 -4.92 -30.72
CA SER A 210 9.11 -4.88 -32.14
C SER A 210 9.91 -6.11 -32.60
N GLU A 211 10.52 -6.86 -31.67
CA GLU A 211 11.27 -8.09 -31.94
C GLU A 211 10.38 -9.35 -32.08
N ASN A 212 9.05 -9.20 -32.22
CA ASN A 212 8.12 -10.30 -32.53
C ASN A 212 7.43 -10.11 -33.88
#